data_AF-A0A9E5LFF3-F1
#
_entry.id   AF-A0A9E5LFF3-F1
#
_cell.length_a   1.000
_cell.length_b   1.000
_cell.length_c   1.000
_cell.angle_alpha   90.00
_cell.angle_beta   90.00
_cell.angle_gamma   90.00
#
_symmetry.space_group_name_H-M   'P 1'
#
loop_
_entity.id
_entity.type
_entity.pdbx_description
1 polymer ?
#
loop_
_entity_poly.entity_id
_entity_poly.type
_entity_poly.pdbx_seq_one_letter_code
_entity_poly.pdbx_strand_id
1 'polypeptide(L)'
;MGRGERHMKSDVAERKCVVTGEVQPKHGLIRFVVSSDNQIVPDLAEKLPGRGVWVSSTSDAVSTAIRKGLFSRGAKKPVSVHPNLLTDLIDNMGRRVVELISLSRKSGRAVAGYEKVKDWLLKEEAQVLIQASNGSERGKSKLSTPYGGSFIGWLTADELGAA
;
A
#
# COMPACT_ATOMS: atom_id res chain seq x y z
N MET A 1 20.25 -33.39 -11.47
CA MET A 1 20.20 -32.90 -10.07
C MET A 1 19.78 -31.44 -10.09
N GLY A 2 18.47 -31.17 -9.98
CA GLY A 2 17.97 -29.80 -9.92
C GLY A 2 18.21 -29.23 -8.53
N ARG A 3 19.03 -28.18 -8.43
CA ARG A 3 19.20 -27.43 -7.19
C ARG A 3 17.87 -26.71 -6.93
N GLY A 4 17.06 -27.27 -6.03
CA GLY A 4 15.89 -26.58 -5.49
C GLY A 4 16.38 -25.31 -4.80
N GLU A 5 15.96 -24.17 -5.31
CA GLU A 5 16.17 -22.88 -4.66
C GLU A 5 15.52 -22.95 -3.27
N ARG A 6 16.35 -22.81 -2.24
CA ARG A 6 15.88 -22.66 -0.87
C ARG A 6 15.22 -21.29 -0.78
N HIS A 7 13.90 -21.25 -0.92
CA HIS A 7 13.13 -20.09 -0.46
C HIS A 7 13.45 -19.89 1.02
N MET A 8 14.14 -18.79 1.33
CA MET A 8 14.24 -18.31 2.70
C MET A 8 12.80 -18.13 3.18
N LYS A 9 12.35 -18.98 4.10
CA LYS A 9 11.07 -18.79 4.79
C LYS A 9 11.17 -17.48 5.54
N SER A 10 10.66 -16.41 4.94
CA SER A 10 10.33 -15.22 5.70
C SER A 10 9.20 -15.61 6.65
N ASP A 11 9.23 -15.15 7.89
CA ASP A 11 8.17 -15.38 8.89
C ASP A 11 6.87 -14.61 8.55
N VAL A 12 6.71 -14.27 7.27
CA VAL A 12 5.65 -13.45 6.73
C VAL A 12 4.53 -14.39 6.32
N ALA A 13 3.39 -14.27 7.00
CA ALA A 13 2.22 -15.08 6.70
C ALA A 13 1.86 -14.97 5.21
N GLU A 14 1.82 -16.11 4.53
CA GLU A 14 1.42 -16.21 3.13
C GLU A 14 -0.10 -16.36 3.01
N ARG A 15 -0.64 -15.88 1.89
CA ARG A 15 -2.06 -16.01 1.55
C ARG A 15 -2.21 -16.29 0.06
N LYS A 16 -3.32 -16.93 -0.30
CA LYS A 16 -3.68 -17.24 -1.69
C LYS A 16 -4.54 -16.12 -2.25
N CYS A 17 -4.13 -15.54 -3.38
CA CYS A 17 -4.96 -14.60 -4.12
C CYS A 17 -6.19 -15.32 -4.71
N VAL A 18 -7.39 -14.79 -4.48
CA VAL A 18 -8.64 -15.36 -5.04
C VAL A 18 -8.73 -15.23 -6.56
N VAL A 19 -7.98 -14.28 -7.14
CA VAL A 19 -8.00 -13.99 -8.59
C VAL A 19 -6.98 -14.85 -9.33
N THR A 20 -5.71 -14.80 -8.93
CA THR A 20 -4.61 -15.51 -9.61
C THR A 20 -4.47 -16.95 -9.14
N GLY A 21 -4.91 -17.26 -7.91
CA GLY A 21 -4.68 -18.56 -7.28
C GLY A 21 -3.25 -18.75 -6.76
N GLU A 22 -2.38 -17.76 -6.92
CA GLU A 22 -1.00 -17.83 -6.43
C GLU A 22 -0.95 -17.60 -4.92
N VAL A 23 -0.04 -18.31 -4.26
CA VAL A 23 0.31 -18.09 -2.86
C VAL A 23 1.49 -17.15 -2.82
N GLN A 24 1.36 -16.05 -2.08
CA GLN A 24 2.41 -15.04 -1.95
C GLN A 24 2.37 -14.39 -0.56
N PRO A 25 3.44 -13.66 -0.16
CA PRO A 25 3.45 -12.91 1.08
C PRO A 25 2.28 -11.94 1.19
N LYS A 26 1.68 -11.81 2.39
CA LYS A 26 0.48 -10.98 2.58
C LYS A 26 0.65 -9.50 2.19
N HIS A 27 1.87 -8.96 2.21
CA HIS A 27 2.12 -7.56 1.85
C HIS A 27 1.88 -7.25 0.37
N GLY A 28 1.84 -8.27 -0.50
CA GLY A 28 1.45 -8.14 -1.92
C GLY A 28 -0.06 -8.29 -2.15
N LEU A 29 -0.84 -8.37 -1.08
CA LEU A 29 -2.26 -8.67 -1.11
C LEU A 29 -3.04 -7.66 -0.28
N ILE A 30 -4.29 -7.41 -0.68
CA ILE A 30 -5.27 -6.62 0.04
C ILE A 30 -6.32 -7.57 0.61
N ARG A 31 -6.56 -7.45 1.92
CA ARG A 31 -7.62 -8.18 2.61
C ARG A 31 -8.95 -7.46 2.40
N PHE A 32 -9.97 -8.20 2.02
CA PHE A 32 -11.36 -7.76 1.99
C PHE A 32 -12.17 -8.61 2.98
N VAL A 33 -13.11 -8.00 3.67
CA VAL A 33 -14.02 -8.68 4.61
C VAL A 33 -15.46 -8.34 4.28
N VAL A 34 -16.39 -9.11 4.82
CA VAL A 34 -17.82 -8.82 4.68
C VAL A 34 -18.31 -8.06 5.91
N SER A 35 -18.96 -6.92 5.71
CA SER A 35 -19.62 -6.14 6.75
C SER A 35 -20.89 -6.84 7.29
N SER A 36 -21.48 -6.26 8.33
CA SER A 36 -22.80 -6.64 8.84
C SER A 36 -23.90 -6.60 7.77
N ASP A 37 -23.81 -5.63 6.86
CA ASP A 37 -24.80 -5.39 5.79
C ASP A 37 -24.55 -6.27 4.54
N ASN A 38 -23.75 -7.33 4.69
CA ASN A 38 -23.32 -8.21 3.61
C ASN A 38 -22.58 -7.49 2.46
N GLN A 39 -21.94 -6.36 2.73
CA GLN A 39 -21.14 -5.63 1.75
C GLN A 39 -19.66 -5.98 1.88
N ILE A 40 -18.95 -5.99 0.76
CA ILE A 40 -17.48 -6.14 0.76
C ILE A 40 -16.82 -4.80 1.07
N VAL A 41 -15.92 -4.83 2.05
CA VAL A 41 -15.12 -3.68 2.47
C VAL A 41 -13.63 -4.05 2.51
N PRO A 42 -12.73 -3.12 2.13
CA PRO A 42 -11.30 -3.33 2.26
C PRO A 42 -10.87 -3.21 3.74
N ASP A 43 -10.05 -4.14 4.20
CA ASP A 43 -9.47 -4.15 5.55
C ASP A 43 -7.97 -3.86 5.48
N LEU A 44 -7.62 -2.60 5.20
CA LEU A 44 -6.24 -2.14 5.04
C LEU A 44 -5.39 -2.26 6.30
N ALA A 45 -6.02 -2.34 7.48
CA ALA A 45 -5.34 -2.49 8.76
C ALA A 45 -5.28 -3.95 9.24
N GLU A 46 -5.95 -4.87 8.55
CA GLU A 46 -6.11 -6.28 8.94
C GLU A 46 -6.73 -6.48 10.33
N LYS A 47 -7.60 -5.55 10.77
CA LYS A 47 -8.18 -5.56 12.12
C LYS A 47 -9.64 -5.99 12.17
N LEU A 48 -10.32 -6.03 11.02
CA LEU A 48 -11.73 -6.34 11.00
C LEU A 48 -11.98 -7.83 11.26
N PRO A 49 -13.01 -8.19 12.05
CA PRO A 49 -13.35 -9.58 12.31
C PRO A 49 -13.92 -10.25 11.06
N GLY A 50 -13.94 -11.59 11.07
CA GLY A 50 -14.59 -12.39 10.04
C GLY A 50 -13.65 -12.92 8.95
N ARG A 51 -14.23 -13.68 8.01
CA ARG A 51 -13.49 -14.35 6.93
C ARG A 51 -12.95 -13.31 5.94
N GLY A 52 -11.62 -13.26 5.83
CA GLY A 52 -10.93 -12.44 4.83
C GLY A 52 -10.83 -13.12 3.47
N VAL A 53 -11.08 -12.36 2.41
CA VAL A 53 -10.78 -12.70 1.01
C VAL A 53 -9.56 -11.90 0.60
N TRP A 54 -8.54 -12.56 0.07
CA TRP A 54 -7.27 -11.92 -0.28
C TRP A 54 -7.17 -11.75 -1.80
N VAL A 55 -6.78 -10.55 -2.24
CA VAL A 55 -6.65 -10.18 -3.65
C VAL A 55 -5.30 -9.51 -3.86
N SER A 56 -4.60 -9.77 -4.97
CA SER A 56 -3.36 -9.05 -5.30
C SER A 56 -3.58 -7.54 -5.29
N SER A 57 -2.59 -6.78 -4.81
CA SER A 57 -2.65 -5.33 -4.67
C SER A 57 -2.55 -4.55 -5.99
N THR A 58 -3.10 -5.10 -7.07
CA THR A 58 -3.15 -4.48 -8.40
C THR A 58 -4.58 -4.11 -8.76
N SER A 59 -4.74 -2.98 -9.46
CA SER A 59 -6.05 -2.50 -9.91
C SER A 59 -6.80 -3.56 -10.74
N ASP A 60 -6.07 -4.27 -11.62
CA ASP A 60 -6.64 -5.32 -12.47
C ASP A 60 -7.13 -6.54 -11.67
N ALA A 61 -6.42 -6.93 -10.62
CA ALA A 61 -6.83 -8.04 -9.78
C ALA A 61 -8.11 -7.67 -9.02
N VAL A 62 -8.17 -6.49 -8.40
CA VAL A 62 -9.36 -6.02 -7.69
C VAL A 62 -10.54 -5.88 -8.66
N SER A 63 -10.34 -5.25 -9.82
CA SER A 63 -11.37 -5.13 -10.87
C SER A 63 -11.88 -6.48 -11.34
N THR A 64 -10.99 -7.46 -11.51
CA THR A 64 -11.36 -8.82 -11.90
C THR A 64 -12.15 -9.53 -10.80
N ALA A 65 -11.79 -9.34 -9.52
CA ALA A 65 -12.52 -9.88 -8.39
C ALA A 65 -13.97 -9.36 -8.33
N ILE A 66 -14.16 -8.06 -8.59
CA ILE A 66 -15.47 -7.41 -8.69
C ILE A 66 -16.25 -8.01 -9.87
N ARG A 67 -15.70 -7.92 -11.09
CA ARG A 67 -16.37 -8.32 -12.34
C ARG A 67 -16.78 -9.80 -12.35
N LYS A 68 -15.94 -10.69 -11.81
CA LYS A 68 -16.20 -12.14 -11.78
C LYS A 68 -16.97 -12.59 -10.52
N GLY A 69 -17.36 -11.67 -9.63
CA GLY A 69 -18.08 -12.01 -8.40
C GLY A 69 -17.30 -12.93 -7.46
N LEU A 70 -15.96 -12.80 -7.43
CA LEU A 70 -15.09 -13.71 -6.68
C LEU A 70 -15.18 -13.50 -5.17
N PHE A 71 -15.62 -12.32 -4.73
CA PHE A 71 -15.82 -12.04 -3.32
C PHE A 71 -16.89 -12.93 -2.68
N SER A 72 -18.03 -13.17 -3.34
CA SER A 72 -19.07 -14.08 -2.84
C SER A 72 -18.54 -15.50 -2.69
N ARG A 73 -17.75 -15.96 -3.67
CA ARG A 73 -17.12 -17.29 -3.65
C ARG A 73 -16.10 -17.40 -2.51
N GLY A 74 -15.22 -16.40 -2.37
CA GLY A 74 -14.21 -16.35 -1.30
C GLY A 74 -14.82 -16.23 0.10
N ALA A 75 -15.90 -15.46 0.25
CA ALA A 75 -16.62 -15.32 1.51
C ALA A 75 -17.46 -16.55 1.87
N LYS A 76 -17.80 -17.39 0.88
CA LYS A 76 -18.77 -18.50 0.96
C LYS A 76 -20.18 -18.05 1.37
N LYS A 77 -20.57 -16.83 0.99
CA LYS A 77 -21.92 -16.30 1.15
C LYS A 77 -22.18 -15.22 0.11
N PRO A 78 -23.45 -14.91 -0.22
CA PRO A 78 -23.78 -13.77 -1.08
C PRO A 78 -23.28 -12.47 -0.44
N VAL A 79 -22.65 -11.63 -1.25
CA VAL A 79 -22.19 -10.30 -0.84
C VAL A 79 -22.49 -9.28 -1.93
N SER A 80 -22.71 -8.04 -1.54
CA SER A 80 -22.77 -6.90 -2.48
C SER A 80 -21.42 -6.19 -2.53
N VAL A 81 -21.16 -5.53 -3.66
CA VAL A 81 -19.95 -4.75 -3.89
C VAL A 81 -20.38 -3.34 -4.25
N HIS A 82 -19.86 -2.34 -3.54
CA HIS A 82 -20.15 -0.95 -3.86
C HIS A 82 -19.54 -0.59 -5.23
N PRO A 83 -20.25 0.16 -6.11
CA PRO A 83 -19.73 0.52 -7.43
C PRO A 83 -18.38 1.26 -7.38
N ASN A 84 -18.15 2.04 -6.32
CA ASN A 84 -16.93 2.83 -6.16
C ASN A 84 -15.85 2.11 -5.34
N LEU A 85 -16.00 0.81 -5.02
CA LEU A 85 -15.09 0.09 -4.13
C LEU A 85 -13.60 0.29 -4.49
N LEU A 86 -13.26 0.24 -5.78
CA LEU A 86 -11.89 0.40 -6.24
C LEU A 86 -11.37 1.83 -6.05
N THR A 87 -12.17 2.84 -6.39
CA THR A 87 -11.83 4.24 -6.19
C THR A 87 -11.69 4.55 -4.70
N ASP A 88 -12.66 4.13 -3.89
CA ASP A 88 -12.67 4.31 -2.43
C ASP A 88 -11.45 3.61 -1.80
N LEU A 89 -11.05 2.44 -2.32
CA LEU A 89 -9.85 1.74 -1.88
C LEU A 89 -8.58 2.56 -2.13
N ILE A 90 -8.41 3.08 -3.35
CA ILE A 90 -7.24 3.88 -3.73
C ILE A 90 -7.16 5.15 -2.86
N ASP A 91 -8.28 5.85 -2.69
CA ASP A 91 -8.35 7.06 -1.87
C ASP A 91 -8.02 6.77 -0.40
N ASN A 92 -8.55 5.69 0.16
CA ASN A 92 -8.27 5.29 1.54
C ASN A 92 -6.82 4.85 1.73
N MET A 93 -6.21 4.20 0.73
CA MET A 93 -4.78 3.87 0.76
C MET A 93 -3.93 5.14 0.75
N GLY A 94 -4.25 6.10 -0.12
CA GLY A 94 -3.57 7.40 -0.19
C GLY A 94 -3.65 8.15 1.14
N ARG A 95 -4.86 8.30 1.69
CA ARG A 95 -5.08 8.94 3.01
C ARG A 95 -4.28 8.28 4.11
N ARG A 96 -4.28 6.95 4.17
CA ARG A 96 -3.52 6.19 5.17
C ARG A 96 -2.01 6.42 5.06
N VAL A 97 -1.47 6.50 3.84
CA VAL A 97 -0.05 6.83 3.63
C VAL A 97 0.25 8.24 4.15
N VAL A 98 -0.58 9.23 3.82
CA VAL A 98 -0.45 10.60 4.30
C VAL A 98 -0.48 10.67 5.84
N GLU A 99 -1.45 10.01 6.48
CA GLU A 99 -1.55 9.94 7.95
C GLU A 99 -0.30 9.34 8.61
N LEU A 100 0.28 8.29 8.01
CA LEU A 100 1.52 7.69 8.51
C LEU A 100 2.72 8.64 8.39
N ILE A 101 2.77 9.43 7.31
CA ILE A 101 3.78 10.49 7.15
C ILE A 101 3.56 11.57 8.22
N SER A 102 2.32 12.00 8.47
CA SER A 102 1.99 12.96 9.52
C SER A 102 2.43 12.49 10.89
N LEU A 103 2.16 11.23 11.25
CA LEU A 103 2.58 10.64 12.52
C LEU A 103 4.11 10.59 12.62
N SER A 104 4.80 10.28 11.52
CA SER A 104 6.26 10.29 11.47
C SER A 104 6.83 11.71 11.68
N ARG A 105 6.21 12.74 11.10
CA ARG A 105 6.57 14.15 11.34
C ARG A 105 6.33 14.56 12.79
N LYS A 106 5.16 14.23 13.36
CA LYS A 106 4.81 14.54 14.75
C LYS A 106 5.74 13.88 15.77
N SER A 107 6.26 12.69 15.47
CA SER A 107 7.23 11.98 16.30
C SER A 107 8.68 12.39 16.07
N GLY A 108 8.95 13.36 15.18
CA GLY A 108 10.30 13.83 14.86
C GLY A 108 11.11 12.88 13.98
N ARG A 109 10.48 11.86 13.37
CA ARG A 109 11.12 10.85 12.50
C ARG A 109 11.02 11.18 11.00
N ALA A 110 10.40 12.30 10.64
CA ALA A 110 10.36 12.80 9.28
C ALA A 110 10.44 14.33 9.27
N VAL A 111 11.11 14.89 8.27
CA VAL A 111 11.22 16.33 8.04
C VAL A 111 10.67 16.71 6.67
N ALA A 112 10.22 17.96 6.55
CA ALA A 112 9.74 18.54 5.31
C ALA A 112 10.36 19.92 5.08
N GLY A 113 10.47 20.32 3.82
CA GLY A 113 11.13 21.54 3.39
C GLY A 113 12.56 21.29 2.91
N TYR A 114 12.94 21.96 1.82
CA TYR A 114 14.16 21.67 1.07
C TYR A 114 15.43 21.67 1.94
N GLU A 115 15.66 22.72 2.75
CA GLU A 115 16.87 22.83 3.56
C GLU A 115 16.96 21.73 4.63
N LYS A 116 15.85 21.39 5.30
CA LYS A 116 15.82 20.32 6.31
C LYS A 116 16.04 18.94 5.70
N VAL A 117 15.40 18.68 4.57
CA VAL A 117 15.57 17.41 3.85
C VAL A 117 17.00 17.28 3.35
N LYS A 118 17.56 18.35 2.77
CA LYS A 118 18.96 18.38 2.33
C LYS A 118 19.93 18.10 3.48
N ASP A 119 19.73 18.74 4.64
CA ASP A 119 20.55 18.52 5.84
C ASP A 119 20.51 17.06 6.31
N TRP A 120 19.32 16.45 6.39
CA TRP A 120 19.16 15.05 6.76
C TRP A 120 19.81 14.08 5.77
N LEU A 121 19.73 14.39 4.47
CA LEU A 121 20.41 13.59 3.44
C LEU A 121 21.94 13.70 3.55
N LEU A 122 22.47 14.90 3.79
CA LEU A 122 23.91 15.12 3.95
C LEU A 122 24.48 14.47 5.21
N LYS A 123 23.69 14.39 6.28
CA LYS A 123 24.05 13.73 7.55
C LYS A 123 23.77 12.23 7.56
N GLU A 124 23.26 11.67 6.46
CA GLU A 124 22.86 10.27 6.33
C GLU A 124 21.79 9.82 7.35
N GLU A 125 20.99 10.75 7.86
CA GLU A 125 19.89 10.48 8.80
C GLU A 125 18.65 9.92 8.09
N ALA A 126 18.45 10.27 6.81
CA ALA A 126 17.31 9.84 6.02
C ALA A 126 17.54 8.47 5.36
N GLN A 127 16.57 7.56 5.53
CA GLN A 127 16.52 6.27 4.82
C GLN A 127 15.51 6.25 3.66
N VAL A 128 14.58 7.20 3.65
CA VAL A 128 13.53 7.32 2.62
C VAL A 128 13.46 8.77 2.17
N LEU A 129 13.54 9.00 0.86
CA LEU A 129 13.28 10.29 0.23
C LEU A 129 11.90 10.26 -0.41
N ILE A 130 11.03 11.18 -0.01
CA ILE A 130 9.70 11.36 -0.61
C ILE A 130 9.67 12.69 -1.37
N GLN A 131 9.31 12.65 -2.66
CA GLN A 131 9.14 13.84 -3.48
C GLN A 131 7.80 13.82 -4.19
N ALA A 132 7.22 15.00 -4.38
CA ALA A 132 5.97 15.15 -5.10
C ALA A 132 6.11 14.71 -6.57
N SER A 133 5.20 13.88 -7.08
CA SER A 133 5.12 13.45 -8.47
C SER A 133 5.03 14.65 -9.42
N ASN A 134 4.16 15.61 -9.08
CA ASN A 134 3.94 16.88 -9.76
C ASN A 134 4.89 18.02 -9.29
N GLY A 135 5.94 17.69 -8.54
CA GLY A 135 6.99 18.65 -8.20
C GLY A 135 7.85 19.04 -9.41
N SER A 136 8.35 20.28 -9.44
CA SER A 136 9.21 20.75 -10.54
C SER A 136 10.46 19.88 -10.71
N GLU A 137 10.83 19.57 -11.95
CA GLU A 137 12.01 18.74 -12.26
C GLU A 137 13.30 19.33 -11.66
N ARG A 138 13.48 20.65 -11.80
CA ARG A 138 14.60 21.39 -11.23
C ARG A 138 14.67 21.29 -9.71
N GLY A 139 13.53 21.20 -9.02
CA GLY A 139 13.50 20.99 -7.58
C GLY A 139 13.88 19.57 -7.20
N LYS A 140 13.33 18.59 -7.92
CA LYS A 140 13.57 17.17 -7.68
C LYS A 140 15.02 16.77 -7.89
N SER A 141 15.67 17.28 -8.95
CA SER A 141 17.05 16.92 -9.31
C SER A 141 18.13 17.40 -8.33
N LYS A 142 17.79 18.31 -7.41
CA LYS A 142 18.75 18.84 -6.41
C LYS A 142 18.95 17.93 -5.21
N LEU A 143 18.11 16.91 -5.05
CA LEU A 143 18.18 15.95 -3.95
C LEU A 143 18.33 14.55 -4.55
N SER A 144 19.26 13.77 -4.03
CA SER A 144 19.43 12.37 -4.41
C SER A 144 18.87 11.46 -3.32
N THR A 145 18.36 10.31 -3.75
CA THR A 145 17.97 9.23 -2.83
C THR A 145 19.17 8.86 -1.95
N PRO A 146 18.98 8.67 -0.63
CA PRO A 146 20.06 8.28 0.25
C PRO A 146 20.64 6.90 -0.14
N TYR A 147 21.92 6.68 0.12
CA TYR A 147 22.59 5.43 -0.22
C TYR A 147 21.95 4.25 0.54
N GLY A 148 21.58 3.19 -0.19
CA GLY A 148 20.86 2.04 0.39
C GLY A 148 19.41 2.35 0.80
N GLY A 149 18.94 3.58 0.61
CA GLY A 149 17.59 4.01 0.94
C GLY A 149 16.60 3.83 -0.19
N SER A 150 15.37 4.27 0.06
CA SER A 150 14.26 4.16 -0.89
C SER A 150 13.75 5.52 -1.36
N PHE A 151 13.25 5.57 -2.58
CA PHE A 151 12.59 6.75 -3.14
C PHE A 151 11.10 6.50 -3.33
N ILE A 152 10.28 7.48 -2.93
CA ILE A 152 8.83 7.48 -3.14
C ILE A 152 8.46 8.75 -3.91
N GLY A 153 7.89 8.57 -5.11
CA GLY A 153 7.63 9.67 -6.04
C GLY A 153 6.20 9.75 -6.58
N TRP A 154 5.25 8.98 -6.03
CA TRP A 154 3.88 8.89 -6.55
C TRP A 154 2.88 9.82 -5.86
N LEU A 155 3.20 10.37 -4.68
CA LEU A 155 2.34 11.33 -3.98
C LEU A 155 2.43 12.69 -4.65
N THR A 156 1.32 13.42 -4.72
CA THR A 156 1.26 14.81 -5.18
C THR A 156 1.75 15.77 -4.11
N ALA A 157 2.07 17.00 -4.52
CA ALA A 157 2.43 18.08 -3.60
C ALA A 157 1.33 18.38 -2.58
N ASP A 158 0.05 18.29 -2.99
CA ASP A 158 -1.09 18.52 -2.11
C ASP A 158 -1.23 17.41 -1.06
N GLU A 159 -1.06 16.15 -1.45
CA GLU A 159 -1.04 15.01 -0.52
C GLU A 159 0.11 15.11 0.49
N LEU A 160 1.32 15.49 0.03
CA LEU A 160 2.46 15.73 0.92
C LEU A 160 2.27 16.97 1.81
N GLY A 161 1.56 17.98 1.32
CA GLY A 161 1.22 19.18 2.07
C GLY A 161 0.18 18.93 3.17
N ALA A 162 -0.72 17.97 2.95
CA ALA A 162 -1.69 17.52 3.94
C ALA A 162 -1.08 16.67 5.07
N ALA A 163 0.15 16.17 4.86
CA ALA A 163 0.87 15.33 5.83
C ALA A 163 1.48 16.13 6.99
#